data_AF-A0AA94S9F2-F1
#
_entry.id   AF-A0AA94S9F2-F1
#
_cell.length_a   1.000
_cell.length_b   1.000
_cell.length_c   1.000
_cell.angle_alpha   90.00
_cell.angle_beta   90.00
_cell.angle_gamma   90.00
#
_symmetry.space_group_name_H-M   'P 1'
#
loop_
_entity.id
_entity.type
_entity.pdbx_description
1 polymer ?
#
loop_
_entity_poly.entity_id
_entity_poly.type
_entity_poly.pdbx_seq_one_letter_code
_entity_poly.pdbx_strand_id
1 'polypeptide(L)' 'MRVKFYLANKETVTTSLSKATYDFIYSHWKAGLDVKLGERTIKHDEVSDIQVLDEE' A
#
# COMPACT_ATOMS: atom_id res chain seq x y z
N MET A 1 -4.18 11.82 -1.10
CA MET A 1 -5.17 10.73 -1.25
C MET A 1 -4.99 9.72 -0.14
N ARG A 2 -6.09 9.16 0.35
CA ARG A 2 -6.09 8.20 1.44
C ARG A 2 -6.11 6.79 0.85
N VAL A 3 -5.21 5.92 1.31
CA VAL A 3 -5.02 4.57 0.76
C VAL A 3 -5.10 3.57 1.90
N LYS A 4 -5.81 2.47 1.67
CA LYS A 4 -6.01 1.36 2.58
C LYS A 4 -5.39 0.09 2.01
N PHE A 5 -4.47 -0.47 2.76
CA PHE A 5 -3.79 -1.74 2.46
C PHE A 5 -4.47 -2.83 3.28
N TYR A 6 -4.96 -3.87 2.59
CA TYR A 6 -5.48 -5.08 3.21
C TYR A 6 -4.35 -6.10 3.32
N LEU A 7 -4.10 -6.58 4.53
CA LEU A 7 -3.07 -7.57 4.80
C LEU A 7 -3.66 -8.98 4.90
N ALA A 8 -2.87 -9.99 4.53
CA ALA A 8 -3.25 -11.40 4.57
C ALA A 8 -3.67 -11.86 5.97
N ASN A 9 -3.12 -11.22 7.02
CA ASN A 9 -3.45 -11.47 8.42
C ASN A 9 -4.81 -10.87 8.86
N LYS A 10 -5.65 -10.40 7.91
CA LYS A 10 -6.90 -9.66 8.14
C LYS A 10 -6.72 -8.29 8.79
N GLU A 11 -5.49 -7.84 8.95
CA GLU A 11 -5.18 -6.48 9.36
C GLU A 11 -5.38 -5.51 8.18
N THR A 12 -5.68 -4.25 8.49
CA THR A 12 -5.75 -3.21 7.47
C THR A 12 -4.97 -1.99 7.90
N VAL A 13 -4.11 -1.47 7.02
CA VAL A 13 -3.33 -0.27 7.27
C VAL A 13 -3.89 0.85 6.42
N THR A 14 -4.37 1.92 7.05
CA THR A 14 -4.84 3.11 6.33
C THR A 14 -3.81 4.21 6.49
N THR A 15 -3.35 4.79 5.38
CA THR A 15 -2.38 5.89 5.38
C THR A 15 -2.70 6.92 4.31
N SER A 16 -2.18 8.13 4.48
CA SER A 16 -2.29 9.20 3.50
C SER A 16 -1.02 9.26 2.68
N LEU A 17 -1.13 9.04 1.37
CA LEU A 17 -0.02 9.04 0.44
C LEU A 17 -0.21 10.14 -0.60
N SER A 18 0.90 10.62 -1.16
CA SER A 18 0.88 11.42 -2.39
C SER A 18 0.72 10.50 -3.61
N LYS A 19 0.18 11.03 -4.72
CA LYS A 19 -0.01 10.27 -5.96
C LYS A 19 1.25 9.55 -6.42
N ALA A 20 2.38 10.27 -6.47
CA ALA A 20 3.67 9.71 -6.85
C ALA A 20 4.13 8.57 -5.91
N THR A 21 3.93 8.71 -4.60
CA THR A 21 4.34 7.69 -3.62
C THR A 21 3.52 6.41 -3.78
N TYR A 22 2.21 6.53 -3.97
CA TYR A 22 1.36 5.38 -4.23
C TYR A 22 1.70 4.71 -5.55
N ASP A 23 1.91 5.47 -6.63
CA ASP A 23 2.25 4.90 -7.94
C ASP A 23 3.53 4.06 -7.85
N PHE A 24 4.53 4.59 -7.12
CA PHE A 24 5.76 3.87 -6.80
C PHE A 24 5.50 2.60 -5.98
N ILE A 25 4.72 2.69 -4.89
CA ILE A 25 4.38 1.54 -4.05
C ILE A 25 3.60 0.47 -4.83
N TYR A 26 2.59 0.88 -5.59
CA TYR A 26 1.72 -0.01 -6.34
C TYR A 26 2.52 -0.71 -7.44
N SER A 27 3.41 0.01 -8.14
CA SER A 27 4.33 -0.56 -9.13
C SER A 27 5.29 -1.58 -8.49
N HIS A 28 5.88 -1.26 -7.34
CA HIS A 28 6.72 -2.20 -6.59
C HIS A 28 5.96 -3.45 -6.15
N TRP A 29 4.76 -3.28 -5.59
CA TRP A 29 3.92 -4.41 -5.20
C TRP A 29 3.55 -5.30 -6.39
N LYS A 30 3.18 -4.69 -7.53
CA LYS A 30 2.95 -5.37 -8.82
C LYS A 30 4.18 -6.14 -9.32
N ALA A 31 5.38 -5.63 -9.03
CA ALA A 31 6.65 -6.28 -9.35
C ALA A 31 7.06 -7.37 -8.34
N GLY A 32 6.25 -7.63 -7.30
CA GLY A 32 6.58 -8.58 -6.23
C GLY A 32 7.64 -8.06 -5.25
N LEU A 33 7.79 -6.75 -5.14
CA LEU A 33 8.71 -6.10 -4.20
C LEU A 33 7.98 -5.61 -2.96
N ASP A 34 8.70 -5.58 -1.85
CA ASP A 34 8.19 -5.11 -0.56
C ASP A 34 7.73 -3.65 -0.63
N VAL A 35 6.62 -3.39 0.06
CA VAL A 35 5.95 -2.09 0.10
C VAL A 35 6.52 -1.27 1.26
N LYS A 36 7.12 -0.12 0.94
CA LYS A 36 7.57 0.85 1.96
C LYS A 36 6.52 1.93 2.19
N LEU A 37 6.00 1.98 3.41
CA LEU A 37 5.08 3.01 3.91
C LEU A 37 5.80 3.86 4.96
N GLY A 38 6.52 4.88 4.50
CA GLY A 38 7.35 5.72 5.37
C GLY A 38 8.44 4.89 6.05
N GLU A 39 8.39 4.82 7.38
CA GLU A 39 9.34 4.02 8.19
C GLU A 39 8.95 2.53 8.29
N ARG A 40 7.74 2.15 7.88
CA ARG A 40 7.27 0.76 7.92
C ARG A 40 7.51 0.10 6.57
N THR A 41 8.09 -1.10 6.59
CA THR A 41 8.16 -1.97 5.41
C THR A 41 7.16 -3.12 5.61
N ILE A 42 6.33 -3.38 4.61
CA ILE A 42 5.36 -4.47 4.57
C ILE A 42 5.77 -5.40 3.43
N LYS A 43 5.83 -6.71 3.68
CA LYS A 43 6.18 -7.65 2.62
C LYS A 43 5.10 -7.69 1.54
N HIS A 44 5.50 -7.85 0.28
CA HIS A 44 4.53 -7.89 -0.82
C HIS A 44 3.51 -9.02 -0.66
N ASP A 45 3.95 -10.17 -0.14
CA ASP A 45 3.12 -11.35 0.13
C ASP A 45 2.09 -11.11 1.23
N GLU A 46 2.41 -10.22 2.17
CA GLU A 46 1.48 -9.83 3.22
C GLU A 46 0.39 -8.89 2.72
N VAL A 47 0.59 -8.18 1.60
CA VAL A 47 -0.41 -7.27 1.03
C VAL A 47 -1.35 -8.06 0.12
N SER A 48 -2.57 -8.30 0.60
CA SER A 48 -3.63 -8.94 -0.19
C SER A 48 -4.28 -7.99 -1.19
N ASP A 49 -4.54 -6.74 -0.81
CA ASP A 49 -5.22 -5.78 -1.67
C ASP A 49 -4.86 -4.33 -1.28
N ILE A 50 -4.97 -3.40 -2.23
CA ILE A 50 -4.72 -1.97 -2.00
C ILE A 50 -5.88 -1.16 -2.59
N GLN A 51 -6.60 -0.46 -1.72
CA GLN A 51 -7.76 0.34 -2.07
C GLN A 51 -7.50 1.83 -1.82
N VAL A 52 -7.78 2.67 -2.81
CA VAL A 52 -7.80 4.13 -2.62
C VAL A 52 -9.17 4.52 -2.05
N LEU A 53 -9.19 5.22 -0.92
CA LEU A 53 -10.39 5.65 -0.22
C LEU A 53 -10.87 7.06 -0.63
N ASP A 54 -9.96 7.90 -1.13
CA ASP A 54 -10.25 9.28 -1.54
C ASP A 54 -9.68 9.54 -2.94
N GLU A 55 -10.56 9.73 -3.93
CA GLU A 55 -10.26 10.18 -5.29
C GLU A 55 -10.65 11.65 -5.55
N GLU A 56 -10.91 12.45 -4.50
CA GLU A 56 -11.30 13.86 -4.63
C GLU A 56 -10.11 14.80 -4.93
#